data_AF-A0A7K2QLN0-F1
#
_entry.id   AF-A0A7K2QLN0-F1
#
_cell.length_a   1.000
_cell.length_b   1.000
_cell.length_c   1.000
_cell.angle_alpha   90.00
_cell.angle_beta   90.00
_cell.angle_gamma   90.00
#
_symmetry.space_group_name_H-M   'P 1'
#
loop_
_entity.id
_entity.type
_entity.pdbx_description
1 polymer ?
#
loop_
_entity_poly.entity_id
_entity_poly.type
_entity_poly.pdbx_seq_one_letter_code
_entity_poly.pdbx_strand_id
1 'polypeptide(L)'
;MAPHRDINPDNCEKCRRVFAALEDHQIADPETWLTTVEIGKVVGLKKRATQDHLGHLFAKGRIDADRRTPLVGGLGQPLLPGAQQWAAAIVAPDPTCAKCLVALAVHGWDGQIHWDELAAAAGVSKRTAERHRAHLIAADFLAFRAVPNTGQDGKNYGRKPDRYTLMSGLTAPKLAGAAWDEAPAVAAQVIERVRWFVGYTEEARSNAVKSVTWCLRNGWPEEALLRALDASENRQAYNPGGYLSKLLGKLPTEYVIPAEQVWRGEVAERQVDCPTCDTPFKTKMPGRVLCGGVVCLRPELAVIPPDARVYTIA
;
A
#
# COMPACT_ATOMS: atom_id res chain seq x y z
N MET A 1 -7.85 -12.81 34.31
CA MET A 1 -7.10 -11.78 33.57
C MET A 1 -7.52 -11.86 32.12
N ALA A 2 -7.97 -10.75 31.51
CA ALA A 2 -8.22 -10.73 30.07
C ALA A 2 -6.92 -11.11 29.32
N PRO A 3 -6.98 -11.93 28.26
CA PRO A 3 -5.77 -12.27 27.52
C PRO A 3 -5.16 -10.98 26.96
N HIS A 4 -3.83 -10.85 27.10
CA HIS A 4 -3.07 -9.67 26.69
C HIS A 4 -3.29 -9.26 25.21
N ARG A 5 -3.90 -10.14 24.42
CA ARG A 5 -4.31 -9.94 23.02
C ARG A 5 -5.44 -8.90 22.83
N ASP A 6 -6.27 -8.68 23.85
CA ASP A 6 -7.47 -7.85 23.74
C ASP A 6 -7.26 -6.39 24.16
N ILE A 7 -6.09 -6.08 24.74
CA ILE A 7 -5.73 -4.74 25.21
C ILE A 7 -5.13 -3.97 24.03
N ASN A 8 -5.48 -2.70 23.81
CA ASN A 8 -4.76 -1.88 22.83
C ASN A 8 -3.29 -1.70 23.30
N PRO A 9 -2.26 -1.94 22.46
CA PRO A 9 -0.86 -1.71 22.81
C PRO A 9 -0.57 -0.32 23.40
N ASP A 10 -1.32 0.70 23.00
CA ASP A 10 -1.24 2.07 23.51
C ASP A 10 -1.58 2.14 25.02
N ASN A 11 -2.45 1.25 25.50
CA ASN A 11 -2.86 1.14 26.89
C ASN A 11 -1.99 0.15 27.70
N CYS A 12 -1.01 -0.49 27.06
CA CYS A 12 -0.08 -1.39 27.72
C CYS A 12 1.29 -0.71 27.89
N GLU A 13 1.63 -0.36 29.13
CA GLU A 13 2.90 0.29 29.48
C GLU A 13 4.13 -0.46 28.93
N LYS A 14 4.11 -1.80 28.99
CA LYS A 14 5.21 -2.63 28.49
C LYS A 14 5.32 -2.60 26.97
N CYS A 15 4.20 -2.59 26.24
CA CYS A 15 4.20 -2.40 24.79
C CYS A 15 4.74 -1.02 24.41
N ARG A 16 4.35 0.03 25.17
CA ARG A 16 4.89 1.39 25.00
C ARG A 16 6.40 1.46 25.12
N ARG A 17 6.95 0.88 26.18
CA ARG A 17 8.40 0.85 26.41
C ARG A 17 9.14 0.06 25.33
N VAL A 18 8.61 -1.09 24.93
CA VAL A 18 9.20 -1.92 23.86
C VAL A 18 9.26 -1.17 22.53
N PHE A 19 8.18 -0.48 22.17
CA PHE A 19 8.11 0.27 20.92
C PHE A 19 9.02 1.49 20.92
N ALA A 20 9.03 2.28 22.00
CA ALA A 20 9.95 3.42 22.15
C ALA A 20 11.42 2.98 22.01
N ALA A 21 11.80 1.86 22.61
CA ALA A 21 13.15 1.30 22.47
C ALA A 21 13.50 0.90 21.02
N LEU A 22 12.51 0.54 20.19
CA LEU A 22 12.72 0.26 18.78
C LEU A 22 12.81 1.54 17.94
N GLU A 23 11.98 2.55 18.23
CA GLU A 23 12.04 3.87 17.58
C GLU A 23 13.38 4.56 17.87
N ASP A 24 13.79 4.62 19.14
CA ASP A 24 15.04 5.23 19.56
C ASP A 24 16.25 4.57 18.88
N HIS A 25 16.22 3.23 18.74
CA HIS A 25 17.28 2.49 18.05
C HIS A 25 17.26 2.73 16.54
N GLN A 26 16.10 2.73 15.89
CA GLN A 26 16.00 2.97 14.45
C GLN A 26 16.47 4.38 14.06
N ILE A 27 16.27 5.37 14.95
CA ILE A 27 16.79 6.74 14.77
C ILE A 27 18.31 6.78 14.96
N ALA A 28 18.83 6.08 15.97
CA ALA A 28 20.25 6.12 16.31
C ALA A 28 21.14 5.27 15.39
N ASP A 29 20.67 4.10 14.95
CA ASP A 29 21.38 3.14 14.12
C ASP A 29 20.41 2.35 13.22
N PRO A 30 20.06 2.88 12.04
CA PRO A 30 19.08 2.27 11.15
C PRO A 30 19.58 0.99 10.45
N GLU A 31 20.89 0.71 10.47
CA GLU A 31 21.47 -0.45 9.77
C GLU A 31 21.54 -1.72 10.63
N THR A 32 21.41 -1.60 11.95
CA THR A 32 21.46 -2.74 12.87
C THR A 32 20.11 -2.99 13.54
N TRP A 33 19.82 -4.25 13.86
CA TRP A 33 18.58 -4.65 14.52
C TRP A 33 18.84 -5.13 15.94
N LEU A 34 18.06 -4.63 16.90
CA LEU A 34 18.10 -5.15 18.26
C LEU A 34 17.57 -6.58 18.33
N THR A 35 18.30 -7.45 19.01
CA THR A 35 17.80 -8.77 19.38
C THR A 35 16.71 -8.67 20.45
N THR A 36 15.88 -9.70 20.57
CA THR A 36 14.85 -9.80 21.62
C THR A 36 15.44 -9.63 23.03
N VAL A 37 16.68 -10.10 23.25
CA VAL A 37 17.35 -10.04 24.55
C VAL A 37 17.82 -8.62 24.84
N GLU A 38 18.33 -7.90 23.84
CA GLU A 38 18.74 -6.50 23.97
C GLU A 38 17.55 -5.60 24.23
N ILE A 39 16.45 -5.75 23.47
CA ILE A 39 15.19 -5.03 23.73
C ILE A 39 14.74 -5.30 25.17
N GLY A 40 14.73 -6.57 25.59
CA GLY A 40 14.36 -6.97 26.95
C GLY A 40 15.25 -6.31 28.02
N LYS A 41 16.56 -6.18 27.79
CA LYS A 41 17.46 -5.47 28.69
C LYS A 41 17.14 -3.98 28.78
N VAL A 42 16.93 -3.32 27.63
CA VAL A 42 16.58 -1.89 27.56
C VAL A 42 15.29 -1.60 28.32
N VAL A 43 14.27 -2.45 28.17
CA VAL A 43 12.94 -2.21 28.77
C VAL A 43 12.69 -2.96 30.08
N GLY A 44 13.70 -3.63 30.63
CA GLY A 44 13.57 -4.39 31.89
C GLY A 44 12.62 -5.59 31.84
N LEU A 45 12.51 -6.26 30.69
CA LEU A 45 11.67 -7.44 30.48
C LEU A 45 12.49 -8.71 30.22
N LYS A 46 12.02 -9.85 30.75
CA LYS A 46 12.57 -11.18 30.42
C LYS A 46 12.23 -11.54 28.97
N LYS A 47 13.13 -12.28 28.30
CA LYS A 47 13.02 -12.68 26.88
C LYS A 47 11.61 -13.10 26.44
N ARG A 48 10.96 -14.01 27.18
CA ARG A 48 9.61 -14.50 26.84
C ARG A 48 8.55 -13.38 26.87
N ALA A 49 8.55 -12.55 27.91
CA ALA A 49 7.64 -11.41 28.00
C ALA A 49 7.89 -10.41 26.86
N THR A 50 9.15 -10.14 26.54
CA THR A 50 9.50 -9.28 25.40
C THR A 50 8.94 -9.84 24.08
N GLN A 51 9.03 -11.15 23.85
CA GLN A 51 8.44 -11.79 22.66
C GLN A 51 6.92 -11.64 22.61
N ASP A 52 6.24 -11.77 23.74
CA ASP A 52 4.79 -11.61 23.83
C ASP A 52 4.37 -10.18 23.46
N HIS A 53 5.09 -9.16 23.97
CA HIS A 53 4.81 -7.76 23.66
C HIS A 53 5.15 -7.39 22.20
N LEU A 54 6.23 -7.93 21.65
CA LEU A 54 6.57 -7.77 20.23
C LEU A 54 5.52 -8.45 19.33
N GLY A 55 5.06 -9.65 19.70
CA GLY A 55 3.97 -10.33 19.01
C GLY A 55 2.67 -9.53 19.06
N HIS A 56 2.40 -8.87 20.19
CA HIS A 56 1.24 -8.01 20.36
C HIS A 56 1.32 -6.73 19.51
N LEU A 57 2.46 -6.04 19.51
CA LEU A 57 2.69 -4.86 18.67
C LEU A 57 2.57 -5.20 17.17
N PHE A 58 3.13 -6.34 16.77
CA PHE A 58 3.01 -6.86 15.40
C PHE A 58 1.55 -7.17 15.03
N ALA A 59 0.83 -7.89 15.89
CA ALA A 59 -0.57 -8.25 15.66
C ALA A 59 -1.50 -7.03 15.54
N LYS A 60 -1.07 -5.87 16.05
CA LYS A 60 -1.82 -4.60 16.00
C LYS A 60 -1.22 -3.62 14.99
N GLY A 61 -0.34 -4.08 14.10
CA GLY A 61 0.20 -3.27 13.00
C GLY A 61 1.06 -2.09 13.44
N ARG A 62 1.67 -2.14 14.63
CA ARG A 62 2.56 -1.08 15.12
C ARG A 62 3.99 -1.27 14.61
N ILE A 63 4.43 -2.51 14.45
CA ILE A 63 5.77 -2.87 13.97
C ILE A 63 5.67 -3.87 12.81
N ASP A 64 6.65 -3.86 11.92
CA ASP A 64 6.70 -4.70 10.72
C ASP A 64 6.90 -6.20 11.05
N ALA A 65 6.91 -7.05 10.03
CA ALA A 65 7.00 -8.51 10.16
C ALA A 65 8.34 -9.02 10.69
N ASP A 66 9.40 -8.23 10.57
CA ASP A 66 10.66 -8.46 11.29
C ASP A 66 10.47 -8.33 12.83
N ARG A 67 9.35 -7.74 13.26
CA ARG A 67 9.00 -7.37 14.63
C ARG A 67 10.01 -6.41 15.24
N ARG A 68 10.70 -5.62 14.43
CA ARG A 68 11.80 -4.72 14.82
C ARG A 68 11.68 -3.35 14.22
N THR A 69 11.01 -3.21 13.09
CA THR A 69 10.83 -1.93 12.42
C THR A 69 9.51 -1.30 12.86
N PRO A 70 9.52 -0.21 13.64
CA PRO A 70 8.36 0.67 13.81
C PRO A 70 7.75 1.06 12.45
N LEU A 71 6.44 0.91 12.32
CA LEU A 71 5.70 1.42 11.18
C LEU A 71 5.32 2.89 11.44
N VAL A 72 5.30 3.70 10.37
CA VAL A 72 4.97 5.13 10.44
C VAL A 72 3.59 5.31 11.07
N GLY A 73 3.54 5.94 12.24
CA GLY A 73 2.29 6.14 12.99
C GLY A 73 2.36 5.96 14.51
N GLY A 74 3.49 5.54 15.09
CA GLY A 74 3.78 5.65 16.54
C GLY A 74 2.84 4.90 17.52
N LEU A 75 3.20 4.85 18.81
CA LEU A 75 2.25 4.55 19.89
C LEU A 75 1.73 5.86 20.50
N GLY A 76 0.44 5.91 20.80
CA GLY A 76 -0.21 7.11 21.35
C GLY A 76 -0.49 8.24 20.35
N GLN A 77 -0.10 8.09 19.09
CA GLN A 77 -0.64 8.89 18.01
C GLN A 77 -2.00 8.28 17.62
N PRO A 78 -3.06 9.08 17.39
CA PRO A 78 -4.22 8.57 16.68
C PRO A 78 -3.74 7.88 15.40
N LEU A 79 -4.27 6.68 15.09
CA LEU A 79 -4.18 6.09 13.74
C LEU A 79 -4.40 7.23 12.76
N LEU A 80 -3.34 7.59 12.02
CA LEU A 80 -3.14 8.90 11.37
C LEU A 80 -4.46 9.61 11.03
N PRO A 81 -4.71 10.85 11.50
CA PRO A 81 -5.89 11.61 11.06
C PRO A 81 -5.81 11.74 9.54
N GLY A 82 -6.66 10.97 8.86
CA GLY A 82 -6.67 10.95 7.40
C GLY A 82 -7.24 9.69 6.79
N ALA A 83 -6.79 8.49 7.16
CA ALA A 83 -7.19 7.27 6.44
C ALA A 83 -8.71 7.05 6.48
N GLN A 84 -9.31 7.15 7.67
CA GLN A 84 -10.76 7.03 7.83
C GLN A 84 -11.52 8.19 7.18
N GLN A 85 -11.00 9.42 7.29
CA GLN A 85 -11.62 10.62 6.71
C GLN A 85 -11.62 10.55 5.17
N TRP A 86 -10.48 10.15 4.60
CA TRP A 86 -10.29 9.84 3.20
C TRP A 86 -11.26 8.74 2.74
N ALA A 87 -11.30 7.61 3.45
CA ALA A 87 -12.17 6.48 3.11
C ALA A 87 -13.66 6.88 3.16
N ALA A 88 -14.04 7.73 4.11
CA ALA A 88 -15.40 8.26 4.22
C ALA A 88 -15.73 9.32 3.15
N ALA A 89 -14.73 10.03 2.62
CA ALA A 89 -14.91 11.05 1.60
C ALA A 89 -14.94 10.50 0.16
N ILE A 90 -14.55 9.23 -0.03
CA ILE A 90 -14.54 8.61 -1.35
C ILE A 90 -15.90 8.02 -1.71
N VAL A 91 -16.28 8.22 -2.98
CA VAL A 91 -17.40 7.54 -3.60
C VAL A 91 -16.97 6.12 -3.99
N ALA A 92 -17.23 5.15 -3.10
CA ALA A 92 -16.99 3.74 -3.38
C ALA A 92 -18.01 3.19 -4.39
N PRO A 93 -17.72 2.06 -5.09
CA PRO A 93 -18.63 1.48 -6.08
C PRO A 93 -20.02 1.11 -5.55
N ASP A 94 -20.10 0.71 -4.28
CA ASP A 94 -21.34 0.36 -3.60
C ASP A 94 -21.21 0.54 -2.07
N PRO A 95 -22.32 0.54 -1.30
CA PRO A 95 -22.28 0.75 0.15
C PRO A 95 -21.48 -0.31 0.92
N THR A 96 -21.36 -1.53 0.39
CA THR A 96 -20.56 -2.59 1.01
C THR A 96 -19.08 -2.34 0.80
N CYS A 97 -18.68 -1.92 -0.40
CA CYS A 97 -17.32 -1.45 -0.67
C CYS A 97 -16.93 -0.31 0.26
N ALA A 98 -17.82 0.68 0.47
CA ALA A 98 -17.58 1.78 1.40
C ALA A 98 -17.33 1.29 2.85
N LYS A 99 -18.16 0.37 3.36
CA LYS A 99 -17.99 -0.22 4.69
C LYS A 99 -16.65 -0.97 4.82
N CYS A 100 -16.30 -1.79 3.84
CA CYS A 100 -15.04 -2.50 3.82
C CYS A 100 -13.83 -1.55 3.77
N LEU A 101 -13.90 -0.47 2.98
CA LEU A 101 -12.83 0.52 2.86
C LEU A 101 -12.63 1.28 4.17
N VAL A 102 -13.71 1.74 4.80
CA VAL A 102 -13.66 2.40 6.12
C VAL A 102 -13.11 1.44 7.19
N ALA A 103 -13.55 0.18 7.18
CA ALA A 103 -13.05 -0.83 8.11
C ALA A 103 -11.54 -1.08 7.96
N LEU A 104 -11.01 -1.12 6.74
CA LEU A 104 -9.57 -1.20 6.50
C LEU A 104 -8.84 0.07 6.97
N ALA A 105 -9.42 1.23 6.71
CA ALA A 105 -8.84 2.51 7.10
C ALA A 105 -8.75 2.72 8.62
N VAL A 106 -9.55 1.99 9.42
CA VAL A 106 -9.39 1.92 10.88
C VAL A 106 -8.01 1.39 11.27
N HIS A 107 -7.38 0.57 10.44
CA HIS A 107 -6.08 -0.03 10.71
C HIS A 107 -4.91 0.79 10.12
N GLY A 108 -5.18 1.89 9.41
CA GLY A 108 -4.20 2.78 8.80
C GLY A 108 -4.20 2.74 7.28
N TRP A 109 -3.24 3.43 6.66
CA TRP A 109 -3.04 3.46 5.21
C TRP A 109 -2.51 2.15 4.64
N ASP A 110 -1.76 1.41 5.45
CA ASP A 110 -1.19 0.11 5.13
C ASP A 110 -1.39 -0.84 6.30
N GLY A 111 -1.54 -2.13 6.03
CA GLY A 111 -1.67 -3.11 7.09
C GLY A 111 -1.77 -4.54 6.62
N GLN A 112 -2.13 -5.42 7.53
CA GLN A 112 -2.39 -6.84 7.28
C GLN A 112 -3.61 -7.25 8.11
N ILE A 113 -4.63 -7.82 7.49
CA ILE A 113 -5.89 -8.14 8.16
C ILE A 113 -6.45 -9.47 7.68
N HIS A 114 -7.00 -10.28 8.58
CA HIS A 114 -7.71 -11.48 8.19
C HIS A 114 -9.11 -11.14 7.65
N TRP A 115 -9.62 -11.90 6.68
CA TRP A 115 -10.95 -11.65 6.12
C TRP A 115 -12.07 -11.72 7.14
N ASP A 116 -11.93 -12.56 8.16
CA ASP A 116 -12.90 -12.66 9.25
C ASP A 116 -12.89 -11.40 10.13
N GLU A 117 -11.72 -10.81 10.37
CA GLU A 117 -11.56 -9.56 11.11
C GLU A 117 -12.12 -8.37 10.32
N LEU A 118 -11.82 -8.32 9.01
CA LEU A 118 -12.39 -7.30 8.12
C LEU A 118 -13.92 -7.39 8.06
N ALA A 119 -14.46 -8.60 7.92
CA ALA A 119 -15.90 -8.82 7.84
C ALA A 119 -16.60 -8.38 9.13
N ALA A 120 -16.03 -8.72 10.30
CA ALA A 120 -16.52 -8.26 11.58
C ALA A 120 -16.48 -6.72 11.71
N ALA A 121 -15.36 -6.09 11.34
CA ALA A 121 -15.20 -4.64 11.39
C ALA A 121 -16.15 -3.89 10.43
N ALA A 122 -16.40 -4.45 9.24
CA ALA A 122 -17.32 -3.88 8.25
C ALA A 122 -18.81 -4.21 8.52
N GLY A 123 -19.11 -5.10 9.47
CA GLY A 123 -20.47 -5.54 9.78
C GLY A 123 -21.10 -6.36 8.64
N VAL A 124 -20.31 -7.20 7.96
CA VAL A 124 -20.76 -8.04 6.84
C VAL A 124 -20.29 -9.49 7.01
N SER A 125 -20.79 -10.40 6.17
CA SER A 125 -20.27 -11.77 6.16
C SER A 125 -18.89 -11.85 5.49
N LYS A 126 -18.08 -12.84 5.86
CA LYS A 126 -16.78 -13.12 5.24
C LYS A 126 -16.87 -13.22 3.71
N ARG A 127 -17.81 -14.01 3.21
CA ARG A 127 -18.05 -14.20 1.77
C ARG A 127 -18.38 -12.87 1.07
N THR A 128 -19.13 -12.00 1.75
CA THR A 128 -19.44 -10.66 1.25
C THR A 128 -18.18 -9.79 1.18
N ALA A 129 -17.34 -9.78 2.21
CA ALA A 129 -16.08 -9.04 2.19
C ALA A 129 -15.14 -9.54 1.07
N GLU A 130 -15.00 -10.86 0.91
CA GLU A 130 -14.18 -11.48 -0.13
C GLU A 130 -14.65 -11.13 -1.54
N ARG A 131 -15.97 -11.10 -1.79
CA ARG A 131 -16.54 -10.74 -3.10
C ARG A 131 -16.22 -9.29 -3.46
N HIS A 132 -16.37 -8.36 -2.51
CA HIS A 132 -16.18 -6.92 -2.77
C HIS A 132 -14.71 -6.51 -2.81
N ARG A 133 -13.78 -7.39 -2.39
CA ARG A 133 -12.35 -7.20 -2.60
C ARG A 133 -12.03 -6.88 -4.07
N ALA A 134 -12.58 -7.67 -5.00
CA ALA A 134 -12.31 -7.49 -6.42
C ALA A 134 -12.81 -6.12 -6.93
N HIS A 135 -13.93 -5.62 -6.39
CA HIS A 135 -14.48 -4.31 -6.76
C HIS A 135 -13.58 -3.18 -6.26
N LEU A 136 -13.10 -3.26 -5.02
CA LEU A 136 -12.19 -2.25 -4.45
C LEU A 136 -10.82 -2.23 -5.14
N ILE A 137 -10.32 -3.39 -5.57
CA ILE A 137 -9.11 -3.48 -6.38
C ILE A 137 -9.36 -2.90 -7.78
N ALA A 138 -10.46 -3.26 -8.44
CA ALA A 138 -10.81 -2.76 -9.76
C ALA A 138 -11.09 -1.24 -9.79
N ALA A 139 -11.51 -0.68 -8.65
CA ALA A 139 -11.67 0.75 -8.45
C ALA A 139 -10.38 1.46 -8.00
N ASP A 140 -9.24 0.76 -7.95
CA ASP A 140 -7.94 1.29 -7.55
C ASP A 140 -7.92 1.93 -6.15
N PHE A 141 -8.79 1.48 -5.24
CA PHE A 141 -8.84 1.92 -3.84
C PHE A 141 -8.06 1.02 -2.89
N LEU A 142 -7.71 -0.19 -3.34
CA LEU A 142 -6.93 -1.16 -2.57
C LEU A 142 -5.94 -1.90 -3.45
N ALA A 143 -4.71 -2.04 -2.95
CA ALA A 143 -3.76 -3.01 -3.44
C ALA A 143 -3.58 -4.10 -2.39
N PHE A 144 -3.68 -5.37 -2.79
CA PHE A 144 -3.37 -6.50 -1.91
C PHE A 144 -2.13 -7.24 -2.36
N ARG A 145 -1.27 -7.57 -1.41
CA ARG A 145 -0.06 -8.36 -1.62
C ARG A 145 -0.11 -9.62 -0.78
N ALA A 146 0.06 -10.76 -1.44
CA ALA A 146 0.18 -12.05 -0.77
C ALA A 146 1.42 -12.06 0.12
N VAL A 147 1.27 -12.53 1.36
CA VAL A 147 2.41 -12.77 2.26
C VAL A 147 2.60 -14.28 2.39
N PRO A 148 3.71 -14.85 1.89
CA PRO A 148 4.00 -16.26 2.08
C PRO A 148 4.21 -16.56 3.56
N ASN A 149 3.75 -17.73 4.02
CA ASN A 149 4.09 -18.24 5.34
C ASN A 149 5.34 -19.13 5.22
N THR A 150 6.51 -18.50 5.19
CA THR A 150 7.79 -19.21 5.14
C THR A 150 8.22 -19.62 6.55
N GLY A 151 8.41 -20.91 6.77
CA GLY A 151 9.00 -21.43 8.00
C GLY A 151 10.50 -21.12 8.06
N GLN A 152 11.11 -21.31 9.24
CA GLN A 152 12.56 -21.11 9.43
C GLN A 152 13.43 -22.06 8.58
N ASP A 153 12.85 -23.15 8.09
CA ASP A 153 13.49 -24.12 7.20
C ASP A 153 13.32 -23.76 5.70
N GLY A 154 12.78 -22.59 5.39
CA GLY A 154 12.55 -22.12 4.02
C GLY A 154 11.38 -22.82 3.32
N LYS A 155 10.63 -23.69 4.00
CA LYS A 155 9.44 -24.35 3.44
C LYS A 155 8.21 -23.45 3.55
N ASN A 156 7.32 -23.58 2.57
CA ASN A 156 6.08 -22.83 2.52
C ASN A 156 4.98 -23.57 3.29
N TYR A 157 4.52 -22.99 4.40
CA TYR A 157 3.46 -23.50 5.29
C TYR A 157 2.10 -22.84 5.02
N GLY A 158 1.89 -22.31 3.81
CA GLY A 158 0.65 -21.68 3.40
C GLY A 158 0.78 -20.16 3.29
N ARG A 159 -0.32 -19.43 3.52
CA ARG A 159 -0.40 -17.99 3.27
C ARG A 159 -0.81 -17.27 4.55
N LYS A 160 -0.05 -16.25 4.94
CA LYS A 160 -0.46 -15.30 5.99
C LYS A 160 -1.60 -14.42 5.43
N PRO A 161 -2.34 -13.67 6.28
CA PRO A 161 -3.31 -12.70 5.75
C PRO A 161 -2.65 -11.78 4.73
N ASP A 162 -3.41 -11.29 3.76
CA ASP A 162 -2.82 -10.41 2.75
C ASP A 162 -2.45 -9.06 3.36
N ARG A 163 -1.32 -8.49 2.93
CA ARG A 163 -1.03 -7.08 3.17
C ARG A 163 -1.91 -6.25 2.26
N TYR A 164 -2.42 -5.15 2.78
CA TYR A 164 -3.17 -4.17 1.99
C TYR A 164 -2.48 -2.80 2.07
N THR A 165 -2.68 -2.03 1.02
CA THR A 165 -2.35 -0.60 0.92
C THR A 165 -3.60 0.11 0.42
N LEU A 166 -4.00 1.19 1.08
CA LEU A 166 -5.05 2.09 0.62
C LEU A 166 -4.50 2.90 -0.55
N MET A 167 -5.13 2.75 -1.69
CA MET A 167 -4.72 3.37 -2.94
C MET A 167 -5.64 4.54 -3.23
N SER A 168 -5.11 5.63 -3.79
CA SER A 168 -5.90 6.85 -3.98
C SER A 168 -6.93 6.72 -5.10
N GLY A 169 -6.75 5.81 -6.05
CA GLY A 169 -7.45 5.81 -7.34
C GLY A 169 -6.93 6.85 -8.33
N LEU A 170 -5.85 7.57 -8.01
CA LEU A 170 -5.13 8.46 -8.93
C LEU A 170 -3.93 7.75 -9.51
N THR A 171 -3.69 7.91 -10.79
CA THR A 171 -2.45 7.48 -11.43
C THR A 171 -1.41 8.59 -11.44
N ALA A 172 -0.14 8.23 -11.25
CA ALA A 172 0.98 9.15 -11.39
C ALA A 172 1.12 9.59 -12.86
N PRO A 173 1.52 10.85 -13.10
CA PRO A 173 1.76 11.32 -14.46
C PRO A 173 2.90 10.52 -15.11
N LYS A 174 2.78 10.33 -16.42
CA LYS A 174 3.85 9.74 -17.24
C LYS A 174 5.05 10.69 -17.28
N LEU A 175 6.25 10.12 -17.38
CA LEU A 175 7.45 10.94 -17.56
C LEU A 175 7.38 11.70 -18.89
N ALA A 176 7.99 12.88 -18.94
CA ALA A 176 8.07 13.72 -20.12
C ALA A 176 9.39 14.49 -20.14
N GLY A 177 9.80 14.97 -21.32
CA GLY A 177 11.02 15.76 -21.50
C GLY A 177 12.28 15.00 -21.07
N ALA A 178 13.20 15.70 -20.40
CA ALA A 178 14.48 15.13 -19.97
C ALA A 178 14.32 13.84 -19.13
N ALA A 179 13.32 13.78 -18.24
CA ALA A 179 13.07 12.59 -17.43
C ALA A 179 12.67 11.35 -18.26
N TRP A 180 12.05 11.55 -19.43
CA TRP A 180 11.72 10.46 -20.36
C TRP A 180 12.96 9.87 -21.03
N ASP A 181 13.94 10.74 -21.34
CA ASP A 181 15.20 10.38 -22.00
C ASP A 181 16.20 9.79 -21.01
N GLU A 182 16.16 10.22 -19.74
CA GLU A 182 16.98 9.68 -18.64
C GLU A 182 16.48 8.33 -18.10
N ALA A 183 15.22 7.98 -18.36
CA ALA A 183 14.58 6.76 -17.84
C ALA A 183 15.40 5.45 -18.09
N PRO A 184 16.07 5.24 -19.23
CA PRO A 184 16.93 4.06 -19.42
C PRO A 184 18.13 4.00 -18.45
N ALA A 185 18.74 5.13 -18.12
CA ALA A 185 19.86 5.18 -17.18
C ALA A 185 19.38 4.89 -15.75
N VAL A 186 18.24 5.46 -15.36
CA VAL A 186 17.59 5.16 -14.07
C VAL A 186 17.20 3.68 -13.99
N ALA A 187 16.60 3.13 -15.06
CA ALA A 187 16.24 1.72 -15.12
C ALA A 187 17.43 0.77 -14.92
N ALA A 188 18.61 1.12 -15.44
CA ALA A 188 19.83 0.36 -15.20
C ALA A 188 20.22 0.34 -13.71
N GLN A 189 20.13 1.48 -13.02
CA GLN A 189 20.39 1.57 -11.58
C GLN A 189 19.39 0.74 -10.76
N VAL A 190 18.10 0.76 -11.14
CA VAL A 190 17.08 -0.09 -10.51
C VAL A 190 17.46 -1.56 -10.63
N ILE A 191 17.81 -2.03 -11.83
CA ILE A 191 18.18 -3.44 -12.06
C ILE A 191 19.42 -3.83 -11.25
N GLU A 192 20.41 -2.96 -11.13
CA GLU A 192 21.63 -3.20 -10.34
C GLU A 192 21.34 -3.35 -8.84
N ARG A 193 20.27 -2.72 -8.33
CA ARG A 193 19.81 -2.85 -6.94
C ARG A 193 18.98 -4.12 -6.69
N VAL A 194 18.53 -4.84 -7.74
CA VAL A 194 17.71 -6.06 -7.60
C VAL A 194 18.60 -7.26 -7.25
N ARG A 195 18.61 -7.62 -5.96
CA ARG A 195 19.54 -8.63 -5.37
C ARG A 195 19.53 -10.01 -6.03
N TRP A 196 18.40 -10.46 -6.57
CA TRP A 196 18.25 -11.79 -7.17
C TRP A 196 18.54 -11.83 -8.67
N PHE A 197 18.63 -10.67 -9.33
CA PHE A 197 18.90 -10.57 -10.76
C PHE A 197 20.41 -10.55 -10.99
N VAL A 198 21.07 -11.70 -10.85
CA VAL A 198 22.53 -11.86 -10.95
C VAL A 198 22.90 -12.90 -12.00
N GLY A 199 24.13 -12.84 -12.53
CA GLY A 199 24.66 -13.86 -13.47
C GLY A 199 23.95 -13.88 -14.84
N TYR A 200 23.43 -12.73 -15.28
CA TYR A 200 22.70 -12.58 -16.54
C TYR A 200 23.62 -12.27 -17.73
N THR A 201 23.12 -12.49 -18.94
CA THR A 201 23.79 -12.05 -20.19
C THR A 201 23.54 -10.57 -20.46
N GLU A 202 24.38 -9.93 -21.27
CA GLU A 202 24.19 -8.52 -21.67
C GLU A 202 22.84 -8.31 -22.38
N GLU A 203 22.39 -9.28 -23.17
CA GLU A 203 21.08 -9.25 -23.81
C GLU A 203 19.94 -9.29 -22.78
N ALA A 204 20.04 -10.16 -21.76
CA ALA A 204 19.06 -10.24 -20.69
C ALA A 204 19.02 -8.94 -19.86
N ARG A 205 20.18 -8.32 -19.62
CA ARG A 205 20.27 -6.99 -19.00
C ARG A 205 19.58 -5.92 -19.85
N SER A 206 19.87 -5.87 -21.15
CA SER A 206 19.28 -4.90 -22.08
C SER A 206 17.75 -5.01 -22.10
N ASN A 207 17.22 -6.23 -22.15
CA ASN A 207 15.78 -6.47 -22.12
C ASN A 207 15.16 -6.09 -20.77
N ALA A 208 15.82 -6.39 -19.65
CA ALA A 208 15.39 -5.99 -18.32
C ALA A 208 15.31 -4.47 -18.19
N VAL A 209 16.34 -3.75 -18.64
CA VAL A 209 16.37 -2.28 -18.67
C VAL A 209 15.22 -1.73 -19.50
N LYS A 210 14.94 -2.29 -20.70
CA LYS A 210 13.79 -1.86 -21.51
C LYS A 210 12.45 -2.03 -20.78
N SER A 211 12.25 -3.17 -20.10
CA SER A 211 11.02 -3.42 -19.34
C SER A 211 10.86 -2.46 -18.16
N VAL A 212 11.91 -2.20 -17.39
CA VAL A 212 11.88 -1.26 -16.27
C VAL A 212 11.72 0.18 -16.76
N THR A 213 12.38 0.55 -17.87
CA THR A 213 12.21 1.85 -18.54
C THR A 213 10.76 2.10 -18.89
N TRP A 214 10.07 1.09 -19.42
CA TRP A 214 8.65 1.19 -19.74
C TRP A 214 7.81 1.47 -18.49
N CYS A 215 8.08 0.80 -17.36
CA CYS A 215 7.37 1.09 -16.11
C CYS A 215 7.63 2.51 -15.61
N LEU A 216 8.90 2.95 -15.56
CA LEU A 216 9.28 4.31 -15.14
C LEU A 216 8.55 5.37 -15.99
N ARG A 217 8.54 5.17 -17.31
CA ARG A 217 7.83 6.06 -18.25
C ARG A 217 6.32 6.13 -18.01
N ASN A 218 5.72 5.06 -17.49
CA ASN A 218 4.31 5.04 -17.07
C ASN A 218 4.09 5.53 -15.62
N GLY A 219 5.02 6.30 -15.06
CA GLY A 219 4.87 7.00 -13.79
C GLY A 219 5.20 6.16 -12.56
N TRP A 220 5.75 4.95 -12.73
CA TRP A 220 6.22 4.15 -11.59
C TRP A 220 7.43 4.79 -10.93
N PRO A 221 7.39 5.09 -9.62
CA PRO A 221 8.56 5.56 -8.91
C PRO A 221 9.55 4.40 -8.68
N GLU A 222 10.84 4.72 -8.72
CA GLU A 222 11.93 3.76 -8.52
C GLU A 222 11.74 2.91 -7.25
N GLU A 223 11.45 3.54 -6.11
CA GLU A 223 11.28 2.85 -4.84
C GLU A 223 10.04 1.94 -4.78
N ALA A 224 9.02 2.19 -5.61
CA ALA A 224 7.89 1.27 -5.74
C ALA A 224 8.25 0.07 -6.65
N LEU A 225 9.02 0.30 -7.72
CA LEU A 225 9.54 -0.78 -8.56
C LEU A 225 10.47 -1.68 -7.77
N LEU A 226 11.39 -1.11 -7.00
CA LEU A 226 12.28 -1.88 -6.14
C LEU A 226 11.49 -2.70 -5.12
N ARG A 227 10.51 -2.12 -4.43
CA ARG A 227 9.65 -2.87 -3.51
C ARG A 227 8.84 -3.98 -4.19
N ALA A 228 8.41 -3.76 -5.44
CA ALA A 228 7.71 -4.78 -6.23
C ALA A 228 8.63 -5.91 -6.68
N LEU A 229 9.89 -5.59 -7.01
CA LEU A 229 10.91 -6.52 -7.45
C LEU A 229 11.61 -7.25 -6.29
N ASP A 230 11.72 -6.62 -5.12
CA ASP A 230 12.35 -7.16 -3.90
C ASP A 230 11.39 -8.03 -3.07
N ALA A 231 10.11 -8.09 -3.44
CA ALA A 231 9.09 -8.92 -2.80
C ALA A 231 9.35 -10.45 -2.86
N SER A 232 10.50 -10.88 -3.42
CA SER A 232 10.94 -12.27 -3.43
C SER A 232 12.13 -12.48 -2.48
N GLU A 233 11.85 -12.82 -1.21
CA GLU A 233 12.85 -13.23 -0.20
C GLU A 233 13.62 -14.53 -0.56
N ASN A 234 13.42 -15.10 -1.75
CA ASN A 234 13.94 -16.41 -2.09
C ASN A 234 14.38 -16.53 -3.55
N ARG A 235 15.66 -16.91 -3.68
CA ARG A 235 16.28 -17.73 -4.74
C ARG A 235 16.91 -16.98 -5.90
N GLN A 236 18.16 -17.35 -6.20
CA GLN A 236 18.71 -17.29 -7.56
C GLN A 236 17.65 -17.86 -8.51
N ALA A 237 17.00 -16.99 -9.27
CA ALA A 237 16.01 -17.42 -10.24
C ALA A 237 16.75 -18.23 -11.31
N TYR A 238 16.30 -19.46 -11.58
CA TYR A 238 16.87 -20.30 -12.66
C TYR A 238 16.81 -19.59 -14.02
N ASN A 239 15.80 -18.74 -14.23
CA ASN A 239 15.69 -17.83 -15.37
C ASN A 239 15.35 -16.41 -14.86
N PRO A 240 16.35 -15.56 -14.58
CA PRO A 240 16.14 -14.22 -14.05
C PRO A 240 15.30 -13.32 -14.96
N GLY A 241 15.52 -13.37 -16.28
CA GLY A 241 14.75 -12.59 -17.25
C GLY A 241 13.27 -12.98 -17.30
N GLY A 242 12.99 -14.29 -17.34
CA GLY A 242 11.62 -14.80 -17.29
C GLY A 242 10.91 -14.48 -15.98
N TYR A 243 11.64 -14.51 -14.85
CA TYR A 243 11.08 -14.15 -13.55
C TYR A 243 10.79 -12.64 -13.44
N LEU A 244 11.69 -11.79 -13.92
CA LEU A 244 11.50 -10.34 -14.00
C LEU A 244 10.25 -10.00 -14.82
N SER A 245 10.15 -10.54 -16.04
CA SER A 245 9.00 -10.31 -16.91
C SER A 245 7.69 -10.74 -16.24
N LYS A 246 7.70 -11.85 -15.48
CA LYS A 246 6.54 -12.31 -14.72
C LYS A 246 6.16 -11.37 -13.57
N LEU A 247 7.13 -10.76 -12.90
CA LEU A 247 6.86 -9.79 -11.82
C LEU A 247 6.32 -8.49 -12.38
N LEU A 248 6.99 -7.93 -13.40
CA LEU A 248 6.56 -6.70 -14.06
C LEU A 248 5.20 -6.86 -14.75
N GLY A 249 4.91 -8.01 -15.34
CA GLY A 249 3.61 -8.31 -15.97
C GLY A 249 2.43 -8.41 -14.99
N LYS A 250 2.68 -8.43 -13.67
CA LYS A 250 1.61 -8.34 -12.64
C LYS A 250 1.33 -6.91 -12.20
N LEU A 251 2.19 -5.97 -12.57
CA LEU A 251 2.02 -4.57 -12.23
C LEU A 251 0.94 -3.94 -13.13
N PRO A 252 0.09 -3.04 -12.60
CA PRO A 252 -0.77 -2.24 -13.47
C PRO A 252 0.08 -1.39 -14.41
N THR A 253 -0.48 -1.10 -15.58
CA THR A 253 0.18 -0.29 -16.61
C THR A 253 0.65 1.05 -16.08
N GLU A 254 -0.20 1.73 -15.31
CA GLU A 254 0.07 3.02 -14.68
C GLU A 254 0.21 2.83 -13.18
N TYR A 255 1.10 3.60 -12.56
CA TYR A 255 1.27 3.56 -11.11
C TYR A 255 0.12 4.29 -10.43
N VAL A 256 -0.68 3.57 -9.66
CA VAL A 256 -1.68 4.18 -8.77
C VAL A 256 -0.96 4.71 -7.54
N ILE A 257 -1.19 5.97 -7.20
CA ILE A 257 -0.54 6.64 -6.08
C ILE A 257 -1.19 6.18 -4.76
N PRO A 258 -0.42 5.86 -3.72
CA PRO A 258 -0.95 5.58 -2.39
C PRO A 258 -1.83 6.72 -1.87
N ALA A 259 -2.93 6.38 -1.21
CA ALA A 259 -3.90 7.35 -0.68
C ALA A 259 -3.27 8.33 0.31
N GLU A 260 -2.31 7.86 1.11
CA GLU A 260 -1.59 8.67 2.08
C GLU A 260 -0.84 9.84 1.43
N GLN A 261 -0.15 9.61 0.30
CA GLN A 261 0.61 10.66 -0.39
C GLN A 261 -0.30 11.77 -0.91
N VAL A 262 -1.47 11.40 -1.44
CA VAL A 262 -2.49 12.35 -1.88
C VAL A 262 -3.03 13.15 -0.69
N TRP A 263 -3.34 12.46 0.41
CA TRP A 263 -3.85 13.08 1.63
C TRP A 263 -2.88 14.09 2.26
N ARG A 264 -1.59 13.75 2.29
CA ARG A 264 -0.52 14.63 2.79
C ARG A 264 -0.23 15.80 1.84
N GLY A 265 -0.88 15.86 0.68
CA GLY A 265 -0.69 16.92 -0.29
C GLY A 265 0.62 16.81 -1.08
N GLU A 266 1.29 15.66 -1.04
CA GLU A 266 2.56 15.39 -1.72
C GLU A 266 2.37 15.19 -3.24
N VAL A 267 1.12 15.18 -3.71
CA VAL A 267 0.76 14.98 -5.11
C VAL A 267 0.32 16.29 -5.74
N ALA A 268 0.93 16.59 -6.90
CA ALA A 268 0.56 17.73 -7.73
C ALA A 268 -0.88 17.60 -8.24
N GLU A 269 -1.56 18.73 -8.40
CA GLU A 269 -2.90 18.73 -9.01
C GLU A 269 -2.81 18.27 -10.47
N ARG A 270 -3.72 17.37 -10.85
CA ARG A 270 -3.87 16.96 -12.25
C ARG A 270 -4.92 17.82 -12.94
N GLN A 271 -4.67 18.12 -14.21
CA GLN A 271 -5.68 18.70 -15.08
C GLN A 271 -6.51 17.56 -15.69
N VAL A 272 -7.83 17.64 -15.54
CA VAL A 272 -8.80 16.71 -16.13
C VAL A 272 -9.96 17.50 -16.73
N ASP A 273 -10.66 16.91 -17.69
CA ASP A 273 -11.86 17.51 -18.26
C ASP A 273 -13.10 17.01 -17.52
N CYS A 274 -14.03 17.92 -17.23
CA CYS A 274 -15.30 17.57 -16.60
C CYS A 274 -16.11 16.65 -17.54
N PRO A 275 -16.50 15.43 -17.15
CA PRO A 275 -17.19 14.49 -18.04
C PRO A 275 -18.61 14.93 -18.42
N THR A 276 -19.12 16.01 -17.83
CA THR A 276 -20.42 16.60 -18.17
C THR A 276 -20.29 17.74 -19.17
N CYS A 277 -19.38 18.68 -18.93
CA CYS A 277 -19.28 19.95 -19.68
C CYS A 277 -17.94 20.16 -20.40
N ASP A 278 -17.07 19.15 -20.39
CA ASP A 278 -15.72 19.13 -20.99
C ASP A 278 -14.80 20.29 -20.58
N THR A 279 -15.14 21.02 -19.52
CA THR A 279 -14.32 22.13 -19.03
C THR A 279 -13.10 21.57 -18.30
N PRO A 280 -11.87 21.96 -18.68
CA PRO A 280 -10.67 21.54 -17.97
C PRO A 280 -10.62 22.17 -16.57
N PHE A 281 -10.29 21.37 -15.57
CA PHE A 281 -10.09 21.84 -14.20
C PHE A 281 -8.99 21.06 -13.49
N LYS A 282 -8.43 21.66 -12.42
CA LYS A 282 -7.42 21.02 -11.59
C LYS A 282 -8.07 20.33 -10.41
N THR A 283 -7.66 19.10 -10.12
CA THR A 283 -8.19 18.35 -8.98
C THR A 283 -7.17 17.39 -8.39
N LYS A 284 -7.36 17.10 -7.10
CA LYS A 284 -6.69 16.02 -6.36
C LYS A 284 -7.66 14.87 -6.01
N MET A 285 -8.90 14.92 -6.50
CA MET A 285 -9.88 13.87 -6.23
C MET A 285 -9.79 12.72 -7.25
N PRO A 286 -9.97 11.48 -6.79
CA PRO A 286 -9.96 10.31 -7.66
C PRO A 286 -11.27 10.11 -8.43
N GLY A 287 -11.21 9.25 -9.45
CA GLY A 287 -12.38 8.86 -10.24
C GLY A 287 -12.87 9.92 -11.24
N ARG A 288 -14.15 9.81 -11.62
CA ARG A 288 -14.87 10.76 -12.49
C ARG A 288 -15.32 11.96 -11.66
N VAL A 289 -14.43 12.94 -11.53
CA VAL A 289 -14.67 14.18 -10.79
C VAL A 289 -15.34 15.20 -11.70
N LEU A 290 -16.33 15.93 -11.19
CA LEU A 290 -16.95 17.06 -11.89
C LEU A 290 -16.17 18.34 -11.59
N CYS A 291 -16.32 19.38 -12.42
CA CYS A 291 -15.54 20.62 -12.25
C CYS A 291 -15.79 21.35 -10.91
N GLY A 292 -16.90 21.07 -10.21
CA GLY A 292 -17.18 21.51 -8.83
C GLY A 292 -16.91 20.44 -7.77
N GLY A 293 -16.10 19.45 -8.11
CA GLY A 293 -15.82 18.28 -7.30
C GLY A 293 -16.90 17.22 -7.41
N VAL A 294 -18.03 17.43 -6.72
CA VAL A 294 -19.18 16.50 -6.71
C VAL A 294 -20.34 16.93 -7.61
N VAL A 295 -20.31 18.17 -8.09
CA VAL A 295 -21.32 18.75 -8.99
C VAL A 295 -20.64 19.42 -10.18
N CYS A 296 -21.31 19.44 -11.34
CA CYS A 296 -20.86 20.24 -12.47
C CYS A 296 -21.18 21.71 -12.20
N LEU A 297 -20.20 22.60 -12.31
CA LEU A 297 -20.38 24.06 -12.17
C LEU A 297 -20.94 24.71 -13.43
N ARG A 298 -20.94 23.99 -14.57
CA ARG A 298 -21.45 24.47 -15.85
C ARG A 298 -22.40 23.46 -16.49
N PRO A 299 -23.50 23.07 -15.81
CA PRO A 299 -24.45 22.11 -16.36
C PRO A 299 -25.11 22.60 -17.66
N GLU A 300 -25.15 23.92 -17.90
CA GLU A 300 -25.63 24.53 -19.14
C GLU A 300 -24.77 24.20 -20.37
N LEU A 301 -23.51 23.81 -20.17
CA LEU A 301 -22.61 23.37 -21.23
C LEU A 301 -22.59 21.83 -21.37
N ALA A 302 -23.52 21.13 -20.72
CA ALA A 302 -23.52 19.68 -20.71
C ALA A 302 -23.68 19.11 -22.13
N VAL A 303 -22.72 18.32 -22.59
CA VAL A 303 -22.84 17.55 -23.82
C VAL A 303 -23.68 16.32 -23.49
N ILE A 304 -25.01 16.45 -23.55
CA ILE A 304 -25.94 15.33 -23.34
C ILE A 304 -25.78 14.39 -24.54
N PRO A 305 -25.25 13.16 -24.37
CA PRO A 305 -25.27 12.18 -25.44
C PRO A 305 -26.74 11.90 -25.78
N PRO A 306 -27.13 11.80 -27.06
CA PRO A 306 -28.53 11.62 -27.48
C PRO A 306 -29.22 10.40 -26.84
N ASP A 307 -28.47 9.49 -26.21
CA ASP A 307 -28.93 8.19 -25.73
C ASP A 307 -28.91 8.05 -24.19
N ALA A 308 -28.50 9.10 -23.44
CA ALA A 308 -28.38 9.01 -21.99
C ALA A 308 -29.75 9.11 -21.30
N ARG A 309 -30.32 7.97 -20.89
CA ARG A 309 -31.50 7.91 -20.03
C ARG A 309 -31.20 8.57 -18.68
N VAL A 310 -31.73 9.77 -18.48
CA VAL A 310 -31.73 10.47 -17.19
C VAL A 310 -32.73 9.77 -16.27
N TYR A 311 -32.25 9.06 -15.26
CA TYR A 311 -33.09 8.60 -14.16
C TYR A 311 -33.17 9.71 -13.11
N THR A 312 -34.29 10.41 -13.06
CA THR A 312 -34.63 11.29 -11.94
C THR A 312 -34.97 10.44 -10.73
N ILE A 313 -34.27 10.67 -9.62
CA ILE A 313 -34.63 10.11 -8.32
C ILE A 313 -35.88 10.87 -7.84
N ALA A 314 -36.96 10.12 -7.56
CA ALA A 314 -38.16 10.62 -6.89
C ALA A 314 -37.97 10.61 -5.37
#